data_AF-A0A0A1D0Q7-F1
#
_entry.id   AF-A0A0A1D0Q7-F1
#
_cell.length_a   1.000
_cell.length_b   1.000
_cell.length_c   1.000
_cell.angle_alpha   90.00
_cell.angle_beta   90.00
_cell.angle_gamma   90.00
#
_symmetry.space_group_name_H-M   'P 1'
#
loop_
_entity.id
_entity.type
_entity.pdbx_description
1 polymer ?
#
loop_
_entity_poly.entity_id
_entity_poly.type
_entity_poly.pdbx_seq_one_letter_code
_entity_poly.pdbx_strand_id
1 'polypeptide(L)'
;MVTTRKSSSKETTLKKKMGPYARKTILTTAVVVAMVAVVLAAKWLRSSGVIDGFLADYPGHARLPETSPTGFPAWLGWQHFLNMFFLVLIIRSGWQVRRTTRPDAYWTRHNKGFIRTKGSPAKISLDLWLHLSVDILWLINGLVFVILLGVTGHWMRIVPTSWDVIPNALSAAVQYASLDWPTEDSWISYNALQLLAYFLVVFVAAPLAFATGVRMSGIWPQQAARLNRAYPIAVARSVHFPVMVFFVLFVVVHVFLVLTTGVLRNLNHIYAGTDDAGWLGFGLFVGSLVVISATVVLARPVFLRPVASLMGKVSKR
;
A
#
# COMPACT_ATOMS: atom_id res chain seq x y z
N MET A 1 -68.71 -25.21 -18.82
CA MET A 1 -68.37 -24.32 -17.69
C MET A 1 -66.90 -23.93 -17.87
N VAL A 2 -66.64 -22.68 -18.24
CA VAL A 2 -65.33 -22.20 -18.74
C VAL A 2 -64.32 -22.13 -17.59
N THR A 3 -63.25 -22.91 -17.71
CA THR A 3 -62.09 -22.87 -16.80
C THR A 3 -61.24 -21.63 -17.05
N THR A 4 -61.15 -20.78 -16.03
CA THR A 4 -60.18 -19.71 -15.87
C THR A 4 -58.78 -20.28 -15.58
N ARG A 5 -57.82 -20.07 -16.49
CA ARG A 5 -56.38 -20.20 -16.17
C ARG A 5 -55.53 -19.31 -17.08
N LYS A 6 -55.36 -18.04 -16.70
CA LYS A 6 -54.37 -17.17 -17.34
C LYS A 6 -53.94 -16.00 -16.44
N SER A 7 -53.20 -16.26 -15.36
CA SER A 7 -52.52 -15.16 -14.64
C SER A 7 -51.27 -15.55 -13.82
N SER A 8 -50.54 -16.61 -14.17
CA SER A 8 -49.35 -16.99 -13.37
C SER A 8 -48.03 -17.11 -14.15
N SER A 9 -48.05 -17.08 -15.50
CA SER A 9 -46.84 -17.35 -16.29
C SER A 9 -46.10 -16.11 -16.81
N LYS A 10 -46.56 -14.88 -16.53
CA LYS A 10 -45.92 -13.65 -17.05
C LYS A 10 -44.98 -12.95 -16.06
N GLU A 11 -45.06 -13.28 -14.77
CA GLU A 11 -44.25 -12.60 -13.74
C GLU A 11 -42.88 -13.27 -13.50
N THR A 12 -42.65 -14.44 -14.10
CA THR A 12 -41.42 -15.23 -13.93
C THR A 12 -40.37 -15.04 -15.03
N THR A 13 -40.59 -14.14 -15.99
CA THR A 13 -39.73 -13.99 -17.20
C THR A 13 -38.99 -12.67 -17.35
N LEU A 14 -38.80 -11.88 -16.28
CA LEU A 14 -38.03 -10.62 -16.34
C LEU A 14 -36.98 -10.49 -15.22
N LYS A 15 -36.21 -11.56 -14.96
CA LYS A 15 -34.85 -11.42 -14.43
C LYS A 15 -33.91 -12.26 -15.30
N LYS A 16 -33.64 -11.76 -16.51
CA LYS A 16 -32.48 -12.20 -17.29
C LYS A 16 -31.26 -11.91 -16.43
N LYS A 17 -30.73 -12.93 -15.73
CA LYS A 17 -29.48 -12.82 -14.96
C LYS A 17 -28.42 -12.33 -15.94
N MET A 18 -28.06 -11.05 -15.85
CA MET A 18 -26.98 -10.48 -16.65
C MET A 18 -25.74 -11.36 -16.49
N GLY A 19 -25.14 -11.75 -17.61
CA GLY A 19 -23.90 -12.52 -17.59
C GLY A 19 -22.80 -11.78 -16.83
N PRO A 20 -21.81 -12.50 -16.26
CA PRO A 20 -20.74 -11.90 -15.46
C PRO A 20 -19.95 -10.83 -16.24
N TYR A 21 -19.84 -10.95 -17.56
CA TYR A 21 -19.24 -9.93 -18.43
C TYR A 21 -20.10 -8.66 -18.51
N ALA A 22 -21.40 -8.78 -18.75
CA ALA A 22 -22.31 -7.63 -18.76
C ALA A 22 -22.33 -6.88 -17.41
N ARG A 23 -22.30 -7.61 -16.28
CA ARG A 23 -22.20 -6.99 -14.95
C ARG A 23 -20.87 -6.26 -14.75
N LYS A 24 -19.75 -6.84 -15.19
CA LYS A 24 -18.44 -6.19 -15.14
C LYS A 24 -18.40 -4.93 -16.00
N THR A 25 -18.89 -5.01 -17.25
CA THR A 25 -18.95 -3.86 -18.15
C THR A 25 -19.79 -2.74 -17.57
N ILE A 26 -20.99 -3.02 -17.07
CA ILE A 26 -21.84 -2.00 -16.44
C ILE A 26 -21.17 -1.37 -15.23
N LEU A 27 -20.52 -2.17 -14.37
CA LEU A 27 -19.80 -1.64 -13.21
C LEU A 27 -18.63 -0.75 -13.65
N THR A 28 -17.83 -1.19 -14.62
CA THR A 28 -16.72 -0.41 -15.15
C THR A 28 -17.21 0.90 -15.77
N THR A 29 -18.26 0.86 -16.60
CA THR A 29 -18.86 2.05 -17.18
C THR A 29 -19.39 2.99 -16.11
N ALA A 30 -20.09 2.47 -15.08
CA ALA A 30 -20.59 3.29 -13.99
C ALA A 30 -19.47 3.98 -13.20
N VAL A 31 -18.35 3.29 -12.94
CA VAL A 31 -17.17 3.88 -12.31
C VAL A 31 -16.58 4.99 -13.17
N VAL A 32 -16.42 4.76 -14.48
CA VAL A 32 -15.90 5.78 -15.40
C VAL A 32 -16.82 7.01 -15.45
N VAL A 33 -18.13 6.80 -15.56
CA VAL A 33 -19.11 7.90 -15.56
C VAL A 33 -19.06 8.68 -14.25
N ALA A 34 -18.97 7.98 -13.10
CA ALA A 34 -18.84 8.64 -11.79
C ALA A 34 -17.53 9.46 -11.69
N MET A 35 -16.41 8.93 -12.18
CA MET A 35 -15.14 9.67 -12.22
C MET A 35 -15.24 10.93 -13.09
N VAL A 36 -15.84 10.82 -14.28
CA VAL A 36 -16.06 11.98 -15.17
C VAL A 36 -16.96 13.01 -14.49
N ALA A 37 -18.04 12.56 -13.83
CA ALA A 37 -18.94 13.46 -13.10
C ALA A 37 -18.22 14.20 -11.96
N VAL A 38 -17.34 13.52 -11.20
CA VAL A 38 -16.51 14.16 -10.16
C VAL A 38 -15.58 15.20 -10.75
N VAL A 39 -14.90 14.90 -11.87
CA VAL A 39 -14.01 15.85 -12.53
C VAL A 39 -14.78 17.08 -13.02
N LEU A 40 -15.93 16.88 -13.67
CA LEU A 40 -16.77 17.97 -14.16
C LEU A 40 -17.32 18.82 -13.01
N ALA A 41 -17.76 18.19 -11.91
CA ALA A 41 -18.21 18.89 -10.72
C ALA A 41 -17.08 19.72 -10.07
N ALA A 42 -15.88 19.16 -9.95
CA ALA A 42 -14.72 19.88 -9.40
C ALA A 42 -14.30 21.06 -10.30
N LYS A 43 -14.28 20.87 -11.62
CA LYS A 43 -14.02 21.94 -12.58
C LYS A 43 -15.07 23.04 -12.50
N TRP A 44 -16.35 22.68 -12.46
CA TRP A 44 -17.44 23.64 -12.29
C TRP A 44 -17.27 24.43 -11.00
N LEU A 45 -17.06 23.73 -9.87
CA LEU A 45 -16.90 24.36 -8.56
C LEU A 45 -15.77 25.39 -8.55
N ARG A 46 -14.61 25.07 -9.15
CA ARG A 46 -13.49 26.00 -9.30
C ARG A 46 -13.77 27.14 -10.27
N SER A 47 -14.38 26.87 -11.41
CA SER A 47 -14.68 27.91 -12.41
C SER A 47 -15.79 28.87 -11.99
N SER A 48 -16.65 28.45 -11.05
CA SER A 48 -17.80 29.22 -10.57
C SER A 48 -17.44 30.31 -9.56
N GLY A 49 -16.24 30.29 -8.99
CA GLY A 49 -15.80 31.18 -7.92
C GLY A 49 -16.38 30.88 -6.53
N VAL A 50 -17.28 29.88 -6.41
CA VAL A 50 -17.99 29.55 -5.16
C VAL A 50 -17.03 29.19 -4.02
N ILE A 51 -15.87 28.60 -4.34
CA ILE A 51 -14.90 28.14 -3.35
C ILE A 51 -13.61 28.99 -3.31
N ASP A 52 -13.57 30.13 -3.98
CA ASP A 52 -12.35 30.94 -4.07
C ASP A 52 -11.88 31.42 -2.70
N GLY A 53 -12.80 31.89 -1.85
CA GLY A 53 -12.50 32.26 -0.46
C GLY A 53 -11.97 31.08 0.35
N PHE A 54 -12.56 29.89 0.18
CA PHE A 54 -12.11 28.67 0.85
C PHE A 54 -10.71 28.26 0.41
N LEU A 55 -10.41 28.34 -0.90
CA LEU A 55 -9.08 28.04 -1.43
C LEU A 55 -8.04 29.09 -1.03
N ALA A 56 -8.45 30.35 -0.83
CA ALA A 56 -7.59 31.39 -0.30
C ALA A 56 -7.24 31.16 1.19
N ASP A 57 -8.22 30.79 2.00
CA ASP A 57 -8.02 30.46 3.42
C ASP A 57 -7.26 29.14 3.62
N TYR A 58 -7.46 28.19 2.70
CA TYR A 58 -6.89 26.85 2.74
C TYR A 58 -6.26 26.49 1.38
N PRO A 59 -5.01 26.91 1.12
CA PRO A 59 -4.37 26.73 -0.18
C PRO A 59 -4.01 25.27 -0.51
N GLY A 60 -4.10 24.36 0.47
CA GLY A 60 -3.79 22.94 0.32
C GLY A 60 -2.61 22.47 1.18
N HIS A 61 -1.96 23.37 1.91
CA HIS A 61 -0.80 23.06 2.76
C HIS A 61 -1.14 23.32 4.23
N ALA A 62 -0.97 22.30 5.07
CA ALA A 62 -1.17 22.42 6.50
C ALA A 62 0.04 23.11 7.16
N ARG A 63 -0.18 23.85 8.25
CA ARG A 63 0.93 24.48 8.97
C ARG A 63 1.76 23.44 9.71
N LEU A 64 3.05 23.41 9.39
CA LEU A 64 4.05 22.64 10.13
C LEU A 64 4.67 23.48 11.24
N PRO A 65 5.18 22.87 12.33
CA PRO A 65 5.98 23.58 13.33
C PRO A 65 7.18 24.29 12.68
N GLU A 66 7.56 25.47 13.19
CA GLU A 66 8.71 26.24 12.67
C GLU A 66 10.05 25.47 12.76
N THR A 67 10.13 24.52 13.68
CA THR A 67 11.30 23.64 13.87
C THR A 67 11.32 22.44 12.91
N SER A 68 10.35 22.33 12.01
CA SER A 68 10.26 21.19 11.09
C SER A 68 11.44 21.18 10.13
N PRO A 69 12.16 20.06 10.00
CA PRO A 69 13.27 19.96 9.07
C PRO A 69 12.77 19.99 7.62
N THR A 70 13.57 20.59 6.73
CA THR A 70 13.33 20.62 5.28
C THR A 70 14.21 19.63 4.54
N GLY A 71 13.83 19.31 3.30
CA GLY A 71 14.60 18.49 2.39
C GLY A 71 14.55 16.99 2.69
N PHE A 72 15.43 16.27 2.01
CA PHE A 72 15.45 14.81 1.97
C PHE A 72 16.81 14.30 2.44
N PRO A 73 16.98 14.02 3.74
CA PRO A 73 18.23 13.44 4.23
C PRO A 73 18.46 12.08 3.56
N ALA A 74 19.73 11.69 3.39
CA ALA A 74 20.10 10.46 2.69
C ALA A 74 19.37 9.21 3.20
N TRP A 75 19.06 9.18 4.51
CA TRP A 75 18.32 8.07 5.11
C TRP A 75 16.91 7.91 4.58
N LEU A 76 16.24 8.99 4.23
CA LEU A 76 14.90 8.94 3.67
C LEU A 76 14.91 8.28 2.29
N GLY A 77 15.93 8.55 1.48
CA GLY A 77 16.08 7.96 0.15
C GLY A 77 16.30 6.45 0.19
N TRP A 78 17.24 5.96 1.01
CA TRP A 78 17.46 4.50 1.10
C TRP A 78 16.32 3.78 1.83
N GLN A 79 15.67 4.43 2.81
CA GLN A 79 14.44 3.90 3.42
C GLN A 79 13.30 3.78 2.40
N HIS A 80 13.13 4.78 1.54
CA HIS A 80 12.13 4.76 0.48
C HIS A 80 12.39 3.61 -0.50
N PHE A 81 13.63 3.46 -0.96
CA PHE A 81 14.03 2.34 -1.82
C PHE A 81 13.75 0.98 -1.16
N LEU A 82 14.21 0.77 0.09
CA LEU A 82 14.01 -0.49 0.80
C LEU A 82 12.53 -0.79 1.01
N ASN A 83 11.71 0.20 1.34
CA ASN A 83 10.26 0.03 1.46
C ASN A 83 9.63 -0.41 0.13
N MET A 84 9.96 0.23 -0.99
CA MET A 84 9.45 -0.17 -2.29
C MET A 84 9.92 -1.58 -2.68
N PHE A 85 11.20 -1.87 -2.44
CA PHE A 85 11.81 -3.18 -2.68
C PHE A 85 11.10 -4.30 -1.92
N PHE A 86 10.91 -4.13 -0.60
CA PHE A 86 10.24 -5.13 0.22
C PHE A 86 8.75 -5.24 -0.13
N LEU A 87 8.06 -4.11 -0.33
CA LEU A 87 6.63 -4.11 -0.60
C LEU A 87 6.28 -4.89 -1.89
N VAL A 88 7.10 -4.75 -2.94
CA VAL A 88 6.93 -5.55 -4.18
C VAL A 88 7.04 -7.05 -3.92
N LEU A 89 8.03 -7.46 -3.12
CA LEU A 89 8.24 -8.87 -2.76
C LEU A 89 7.12 -9.40 -1.84
N ILE A 90 6.67 -8.61 -0.87
CA ILE A 90 5.59 -8.93 0.06
C ILE A 90 4.26 -9.09 -0.69
N ILE A 91 3.90 -8.15 -1.56
CA ILE A 91 2.67 -8.22 -2.36
C ILE A 91 2.70 -9.45 -3.26
N ARG A 92 3.81 -9.70 -3.95
CA ARG A 92 3.96 -10.88 -4.83
C ARG A 92 3.82 -12.18 -4.06
N SER A 93 4.57 -12.33 -2.96
CA SER A 93 4.57 -13.56 -2.16
C SER A 93 3.23 -13.76 -1.44
N GLY A 94 2.60 -12.71 -0.92
CA GLY A 94 1.27 -12.77 -0.29
C GLY A 94 0.18 -13.18 -1.29
N TRP A 95 0.27 -12.69 -2.53
CA TRP A 95 -0.61 -13.11 -3.60
C TRP A 95 -0.43 -14.58 -4.00
N GLN A 96 0.82 -15.07 -4.01
CA GLN A 96 1.13 -16.49 -4.22
C GLN A 96 0.57 -17.35 -3.09
N VAL A 97 0.81 -16.99 -1.82
CA VAL A 97 0.25 -17.68 -0.65
C VAL A 97 -1.28 -17.78 -0.73
N ARG A 98 -1.95 -16.76 -1.26
CA ARG A 98 -3.40 -16.74 -1.41
C ARG A 98 -3.92 -17.61 -2.55
N ARG A 99 -3.21 -17.69 -3.69
CA ARG A 99 -3.72 -18.34 -4.92
C ARG A 99 -3.16 -19.74 -5.16
N THR A 100 -1.98 -20.06 -4.62
CA THR A 100 -1.31 -21.34 -4.84
C THR A 100 -1.96 -22.42 -3.97
N THR A 101 -2.72 -23.32 -4.59
CA THR A 101 -3.33 -24.47 -3.89
C THR A 101 -2.36 -25.64 -3.71
N ARG A 102 -1.36 -25.76 -4.60
CA ARG A 102 -0.34 -26.82 -4.59
C ARG A 102 1.06 -26.21 -4.73
N PRO A 103 1.76 -25.93 -3.62
CA PRO A 103 3.12 -25.39 -3.65
C PRO A 103 4.14 -26.32 -4.30
N ASP A 104 5.10 -25.75 -5.04
CA ASP A 104 6.19 -26.50 -5.71
C ASP A 104 7.27 -27.02 -4.74
N ALA A 105 7.35 -26.39 -3.56
CA ALA A 105 8.32 -26.73 -2.53
C ALA A 105 7.78 -26.36 -1.16
N TYR A 106 8.28 -27.07 -0.16
CA TYR A 106 7.98 -26.85 1.24
C TYR A 106 9.26 -26.65 2.03
N TRP A 107 9.16 -25.82 3.07
CA TRP A 107 10.24 -25.54 3.99
C TRP A 107 9.84 -25.96 5.41
N THR A 108 10.77 -26.58 6.11
CA THR A 108 10.65 -26.93 7.53
C THR A 108 11.89 -26.41 8.25
N ARG A 109 11.69 -25.57 9.26
CA ARG A 109 12.78 -25.01 10.07
C ARG A 109 13.68 -26.10 10.65
N HIS A 110 14.98 -25.84 10.74
CA HIS A 110 15.88 -26.63 11.59
C HIS A 110 16.08 -25.90 12.93
N ASN A 111 16.11 -26.63 14.05
CA ASN A 111 16.38 -26.06 15.38
C ASN A 111 17.88 -26.09 15.73
N LYS A 112 18.77 -26.05 14.73
CA LYS A 112 20.22 -26.22 14.91
C LYS A 112 21.01 -24.91 14.94
N GLY A 113 20.39 -23.77 14.60
CA GLY A 113 21.03 -22.45 14.57
C GLY A 113 20.92 -21.65 15.87
N PHE A 114 21.28 -20.35 15.78
CA PHE A 114 21.22 -19.38 16.88
C PHE A 114 19.80 -19.09 17.38
N ILE A 115 18.80 -19.14 16.49
CA ILE A 115 17.40 -18.94 16.85
C ILE A 115 16.75 -20.32 17.07
N ARG A 116 16.51 -20.66 18.33
CA ARG A 116 15.80 -21.88 18.73
C ARG A 116 14.40 -21.55 19.19
N THR A 117 13.41 -22.28 18.69
CA THR A 117 12.01 -22.08 19.07
C THR A 117 11.47 -23.27 19.84
N LYS A 118 10.65 -23.01 20.86
CA LYS A 118 9.94 -24.05 21.61
C LYS A 118 8.84 -24.64 20.72
N GLY A 119 8.98 -25.92 20.33
CA GLY A 119 7.99 -26.66 19.54
C GLY A 119 8.57 -27.39 18.33
N SER A 120 7.81 -28.35 17.80
CA SER A 120 8.15 -29.08 16.57
C SER A 120 8.07 -28.14 15.36
N PRO A 121 9.09 -28.11 14.47
CA PRO A 121 9.07 -27.29 13.27
C PRO A 121 7.84 -27.56 12.38
N ALA A 122 7.05 -26.52 12.12
CA ALA A 122 5.95 -26.61 11.16
C ALA A 122 6.49 -26.67 9.72
N LYS A 123 5.90 -27.54 8.90
CA LYS A 123 6.11 -27.55 7.45
C LYS A 123 5.21 -26.50 6.81
N ILE A 124 5.81 -25.54 6.10
CA ILE A 124 5.12 -24.45 5.40
C ILE A 124 5.49 -24.44 3.92
N SER A 125 4.68 -23.80 3.07
CA SER A 125 5.07 -23.59 1.67
C SER A 125 6.29 -22.68 1.57
N LEU A 126 7.08 -22.84 0.50
CA LEU A 126 8.21 -21.96 0.24
C LEU A 126 7.76 -20.50 0.03
N ASP A 127 6.58 -20.29 -0.56
CA ASP A 127 5.98 -18.96 -0.75
C ASP A 127 5.68 -18.28 0.60
N LEU A 128 5.12 -19.03 1.57
CA LEU A 128 4.85 -18.51 2.91
C LEU A 128 6.14 -18.23 3.67
N TRP A 129 7.15 -19.08 3.52
CA TRP A 129 8.47 -18.82 4.09
C TRP A 129 9.09 -17.53 3.54
N LEU A 130 9.00 -17.29 2.22
CA LEU A 130 9.52 -16.08 1.61
C LEU A 130 8.78 -14.85 2.15
N HIS A 131 7.45 -14.90 2.17
CA HIS A 131 6.61 -13.80 2.67
C HIS A 131 7.02 -13.40 4.09
N LEU A 132 7.03 -14.37 5.02
CA LEU A 132 7.40 -14.12 6.42
C LEU A 132 8.85 -13.64 6.58
N SER A 133 9.77 -14.12 5.73
CA SER A 133 11.18 -13.72 5.80
C SER A 133 11.36 -12.26 5.36
N VAL A 134 10.69 -11.86 4.28
CA VAL A 134 10.70 -10.48 3.79
C VAL A 134 9.94 -9.56 4.76
N ASP A 135 8.83 -10.00 5.34
CA ASP A 135 8.08 -9.24 6.34
C ASP A 135 8.96 -8.88 7.54
N ILE A 136 9.78 -9.81 8.04
CA ILE A 136 10.70 -9.53 9.16
C ILE A 136 11.72 -8.45 8.76
N LEU A 137 12.30 -8.53 7.57
CA LEU A 137 13.24 -7.52 7.07
C LEU A 137 12.56 -6.14 6.92
N TRP A 138 11.32 -6.14 6.40
CA TRP A 138 10.53 -4.93 6.25
C TRP A 138 10.14 -4.30 7.58
N LEU A 139 9.82 -5.11 8.61
CA LEU A 139 9.54 -4.63 9.96
C LEU A 139 10.77 -4.05 10.64
N ILE A 140 11.94 -4.66 10.47
CA ILE A 140 13.22 -4.10 10.94
C ILE A 140 13.49 -2.77 10.25
N ASN A 141 13.30 -2.71 8.93
CA ASN A 141 13.43 -1.47 8.17
C ASN A 141 12.48 -0.38 8.66
N GLY A 142 11.20 -0.73 8.90
CA GLY A 142 10.19 0.17 9.46
C GLY A 142 10.51 0.64 10.87
N LEU A 143 11.08 -0.21 11.73
CA LEU A 143 11.55 0.19 13.05
C LEU A 143 12.67 1.23 12.95
N VAL A 144 13.66 0.98 12.08
CA VAL A 144 14.74 1.95 11.81
C VAL A 144 14.15 3.27 11.27
N PHE A 145 13.17 3.20 10.37
CA PHE A 145 12.48 4.38 9.82
C PHE A 145 11.80 5.20 10.92
N VAL A 146 11.04 4.57 11.82
CA VAL A 146 10.37 5.25 12.93
C VAL A 146 11.38 5.88 13.91
N ILE A 147 12.48 5.19 14.20
CA ILE A 147 13.56 5.76 15.04
C ILE A 147 14.17 6.99 14.37
N LEU A 148 14.51 6.91 13.08
CA LEU A 148 15.09 8.03 12.34
C LEU A 148 14.12 9.22 12.24
N LEU A 149 12.83 8.98 12.03
CA LEU A 149 11.81 10.02 12.06
C LEU A 149 11.79 10.78 13.38
N GLY A 150 11.87 10.06 14.50
CA GLY A 150 11.90 10.64 15.83
C GLY A 150 13.19 11.44 16.10
N VAL A 151 14.35 10.82 15.86
CA VAL A 151 15.67 11.41 16.15
C VAL A 151 15.97 12.62 15.28
N THR A 152 15.50 12.64 14.03
CA THR A 152 15.78 13.74 13.08
C THR A 152 14.68 14.80 13.04
N GLY A 153 13.57 14.63 13.76
CA GLY A 153 12.41 15.54 13.71
C GLY A 153 11.57 15.44 12.44
N HIS A 154 11.95 14.61 11.45
CA HIS A 154 11.21 14.47 10.20
C HIS A 154 9.79 13.88 10.35
N TRP A 155 9.45 13.34 11.53
CA TRP A 155 8.07 12.95 11.84
C TRP A 155 7.07 14.10 11.65
N MET A 156 7.49 15.36 11.89
CA MET A 156 6.64 16.55 11.77
C MET A 156 6.11 16.75 10.35
N ARG A 157 6.79 16.21 9.32
CA ARG A 157 6.37 16.32 7.93
C ARG A 157 5.27 15.33 7.53
N ILE A 158 5.04 14.28 8.32
CA ILE A 158 4.13 13.17 7.96
C ILE A 158 3.09 12.85 9.05
N VAL A 159 3.12 13.58 10.16
CA VAL A 159 2.12 13.49 11.23
C VAL A 159 1.39 14.83 11.29
N PRO A 160 0.05 14.85 11.22
CA PRO A 160 -0.69 16.09 11.37
C PRO A 160 -0.42 16.76 12.73
N THR A 161 0.06 17.99 12.70
CA THR A 161 0.34 18.81 13.89
C THR A 161 -0.72 19.88 14.16
N SER A 162 -1.65 20.06 13.22
CA SER A 162 -2.70 21.08 13.24
C SER A 162 -3.99 20.54 12.64
N TRP A 163 -5.13 21.09 13.09
CA TRP A 163 -6.45 20.73 12.57
C TRP A 163 -6.76 21.36 11.20
N ASP A 164 -5.99 22.35 10.77
CA ASP A 164 -6.11 22.94 9.43
C ASP A 164 -5.72 21.97 8.30
N VAL A 165 -5.14 20.82 8.62
CA VAL A 165 -4.87 19.73 7.67
C VAL A 165 -6.15 19.24 6.99
N ILE A 166 -7.28 19.21 7.69
CA ILE A 166 -8.53 18.67 7.14
C ILE A 166 -9.09 19.57 6.04
N PRO A 167 -9.35 20.87 6.27
CA PRO A 167 -9.81 21.75 5.20
C PRO A 167 -8.79 21.88 4.07
N ASN A 168 -7.48 21.94 4.37
CA ASN A 168 -6.45 21.95 3.32
C ASN A 168 -6.45 20.66 2.48
N ALA A 169 -6.69 19.50 3.08
CA ALA A 169 -6.78 18.24 2.33
C ALA A 169 -8.00 18.22 1.42
N LEU A 170 -9.12 18.83 1.84
CA LEU A 170 -10.30 19.00 0.98
C LEU A 170 -9.99 19.94 -0.20
N SER A 171 -9.31 21.06 0.04
CA SER A 171 -8.83 21.96 -1.02
C SER A 171 -7.95 21.22 -2.04
N ALA A 172 -6.93 20.49 -1.56
CA ALA A 172 -6.05 19.71 -2.41
C ALA A 172 -6.82 18.63 -3.19
N ALA A 173 -7.77 17.94 -2.56
CA ALA A 173 -8.60 16.94 -3.22
C ALA A 173 -9.44 17.53 -4.36
N VAL A 174 -10.01 18.72 -4.17
CA VAL A 174 -10.75 19.43 -5.24
C VAL A 174 -9.81 19.84 -6.37
N GLN A 175 -8.61 20.34 -6.05
CA GLN A 175 -7.60 20.71 -7.05
C GLN A 175 -7.20 19.50 -7.91
N TYR A 176 -6.83 18.38 -7.28
CA TYR A 176 -6.55 17.11 -7.97
C TYR A 176 -7.75 16.63 -8.81
N ALA A 177 -8.97 16.66 -8.25
CA ALA A 177 -10.18 16.26 -8.97
C ALA A 177 -10.50 17.16 -10.17
N SER A 178 -10.13 18.45 -10.10
CA SER A 178 -10.34 19.42 -11.19
C SER A 178 -9.35 19.26 -12.35
N LEU A 179 -8.33 18.41 -12.20
CA LEU A 179 -7.21 18.29 -13.14
C LEU A 179 -6.45 19.62 -13.33
N ASP A 180 -6.42 20.43 -12.28
CA ASP A 180 -5.55 21.59 -12.17
C ASP A 180 -4.90 21.49 -10.79
N TRP A 181 -3.73 20.85 -10.80
CA TRP A 181 -3.06 20.29 -9.63
C TRP A 181 -2.46 21.39 -8.76
N PRO A 182 -2.41 21.20 -7.43
CA PRO A 182 -1.75 22.13 -6.54
C PRO A 182 -0.25 22.26 -6.89
N THR A 183 0.30 23.45 -6.69
CA THR A 183 1.76 23.62 -6.69
C THR A 183 2.34 22.86 -5.51
N GLU A 184 3.17 21.87 -5.81
CA GLU A 184 3.85 21.05 -4.82
C GLU A 184 5.24 21.62 -4.52
N ASP A 185 5.55 21.78 -3.24
CA ASP A 185 6.92 22.03 -2.78
C ASP A 185 7.31 21.00 -1.72
N SER A 186 7.47 19.76 -2.18
CA SER A 186 7.76 18.63 -1.30
C SER A 186 9.12 18.73 -0.60
N TRP A 187 10.00 19.66 -1.00
CA TRP A 187 11.23 19.97 -0.27
C TRP A 187 10.92 20.62 1.07
N ILE A 188 10.00 21.59 1.09
CA ILE A 188 9.59 22.28 2.33
C ILE A 188 8.49 21.50 3.06
N SER A 189 7.43 21.10 2.38
CA SER A 189 6.29 20.41 2.99
C SER A 189 5.45 19.65 1.97
N TYR A 190 4.80 18.58 2.40
CA TYR A 190 3.80 17.92 1.56
C TYR A 190 2.47 18.67 1.66
N ASN A 191 1.69 18.68 0.57
CA ASN A 191 0.30 19.13 0.68
C ASN A 191 -0.47 18.24 1.68
N ALA A 192 -1.54 18.78 2.23
CA ALA A 192 -2.28 18.15 3.33
C ALA A 192 -2.88 16.78 2.95
N LEU A 193 -3.27 16.57 1.68
CA LEU A 193 -3.79 15.28 1.23
C LEU A 193 -2.67 14.22 1.17
N GLN A 194 -1.49 14.59 0.69
CA GLN A 194 -0.31 13.73 0.71
C GLN A 194 0.14 13.43 2.15
N LEU A 195 0.17 14.43 3.03
CA LEU A 195 0.50 14.27 4.44
C LEU A 195 -0.43 13.23 5.11
N LEU A 196 -1.75 13.36 4.94
CA LEU A 196 -2.71 12.40 5.47
C LEU A 196 -2.53 11.00 4.87
N ALA A 197 -2.22 10.90 3.58
CA ALA A 197 -1.94 9.63 2.93
C ALA A 197 -0.69 8.95 3.51
N TYR A 198 0.40 9.70 3.72
CA TYR A 198 1.62 9.20 4.35
C TYR A 198 1.40 8.80 5.80
N PHE A 199 0.66 9.60 6.56
CA PHE A 199 0.26 9.26 7.92
C PHE A 199 -0.50 7.92 7.94
N LEU A 200 -1.50 7.77 7.08
CA LEU A 200 -2.31 6.55 6.98
C LEU A 200 -1.46 5.34 6.61
N VAL A 201 -0.55 5.46 5.63
CA VAL A 201 0.32 4.36 5.20
C VAL A 201 1.25 3.92 6.33
N VAL A 202 1.93 4.87 6.98
CA VAL A 202 2.98 4.59 7.97
C VAL A 202 2.41 4.18 9.32
N PHE A 203 1.40 4.90 9.83
CA PHE A 203 0.93 4.75 11.21
C PHE A 203 -0.37 3.96 11.34
N VAL A 204 -1.03 3.59 10.23
CA VAL A 204 -2.27 2.81 10.27
C VAL A 204 -2.14 1.53 9.44
N ALA A 205 -1.91 1.64 8.12
CA ALA A 205 -1.90 0.49 7.22
C ALA A 205 -0.74 -0.47 7.53
N ALA A 206 0.46 0.03 7.75
CA ALA A 206 1.61 -0.80 8.11
C ALA A 206 1.43 -1.52 9.46
N PRO A 207 1.03 -0.86 10.57
CA PRO A 207 0.68 -1.52 11.81
C PRO A 207 -0.46 -2.53 11.68
N LEU A 208 -1.49 -2.24 10.87
CA LEU A 208 -2.57 -3.20 10.60
C LEU A 208 -2.05 -4.44 9.86
N ALA A 209 -1.19 -4.26 8.85
CA ALA A 209 -0.56 -5.37 8.14
C ALA A 209 0.28 -6.25 9.09
N PHE A 210 1.05 -5.63 9.98
CA PHE A 210 1.80 -6.32 11.01
C PHE A 210 0.90 -7.10 11.97
N ALA A 211 -0.10 -6.44 12.58
CA ALA A 211 -0.98 -7.06 13.57
C ALA A 211 -1.78 -8.23 12.98
N THR A 212 -2.22 -8.11 11.73
CA THR A 212 -2.92 -9.18 11.02
C THR A 212 -1.97 -10.28 10.54
N GLY A 213 -0.76 -9.94 10.09
CA GLY A 213 0.29 -10.89 9.71
C GLY A 213 0.72 -11.77 10.88
N VAL A 214 1.03 -11.16 12.04
CA VAL A 214 1.39 -11.88 13.27
C VAL A 214 0.30 -12.86 13.67
N ARG A 215 -0.97 -12.45 13.61
CA ARG A 215 -2.10 -13.33 13.93
C ARG A 215 -2.22 -14.57 13.03
N MET A 216 -1.85 -14.44 11.76
CA MET A 216 -1.88 -15.52 10.78
C MET A 216 -0.60 -16.35 10.74
N SER A 217 0.48 -15.84 11.34
CA SER A 217 1.78 -16.48 11.35
C SER A 217 1.86 -17.67 12.32
N GLY A 218 2.90 -18.49 12.15
CA GLY A 218 3.17 -19.62 13.04
C GLY A 218 3.71 -19.25 14.44
N ILE A 219 3.98 -17.96 14.71
CA ILE A 219 4.42 -17.51 16.05
C ILE A 219 3.25 -17.22 17.00
N TRP A 220 2.02 -17.12 16.47
CA TRP A 220 0.85 -16.87 17.29
C TRP A 220 0.55 -18.04 18.24
N PRO A 221 0.30 -17.80 19.54
CA PRO A 221 0.08 -18.87 20.52
C PRO A 221 -1.24 -19.59 20.27
N GLN A 222 -1.17 -20.84 19.77
CA GLN A 222 -2.36 -21.60 19.38
C GLN A 222 -3.20 -22.08 20.57
N GLN A 223 -2.60 -22.23 21.76
CA GLN A 223 -3.27 -22.74 22.96
C GLN A 223 -3.92 -21.62 23.82
N ALA A 224 -3.78 -20.35 23.44
CA ALA A 224 -4.31 -19.22 24.20
C ALA A 224 -5.80 -18.97 23.89
N ALA A 225 -6.70 -19.75 24.49
CA ALA A 225 -8.14 -19.73 24.18
C ALA A 225 -8.81 -18.34 24.30
N ARG A 226 -8.51 -17.57 25.36
CA ARG A 226 -9.05 -16.22 25.57
C ARG A 226 -8.60 -15.27 24.45
N LEU A 227 -7.31 -15.28 24.13
CA LEU A 227 -6.73 -14.45 23.09
C LEU A 227 -7.26 -14.81 21.69
N ASN A 228 -7.40 -16.10 21.39
CA ASN A 228 -7.93 -16.58 20.11
C ASN A 228 -9.41 -16.25 19.91
N ARG A 229 -10.19 -16.15 20.99
CA ARG A 229 -11.58 -15.69 20.97
C ARG A 229 -11.67 -14.17 20.76
N ALA A 230 -10.83 -13.41 21.45
CA ALA A 230 -10.79 -11.95 21.34
C ALA A 230 -10.33 -11.49 19.95
N TYR A 231 -9.37 -12.21 19.34
CA TYR A 231 -8.89 -11.93 17.99
C TYR A 231 -8.98 -13.17 17.08
N PRO A 232 -10.12 -13.37 16.40
CA PRO A 232 -10.31 -14.50 15.49
C PRO A 232 -9.46 -14.38 14.23
N ILE A 233 -8.92 -15.51 13.74
CA ILE A 233 -8.13 -15.54 12.50
C ILE A 233 -8.95 -15.12 11.27
N ALA A 234 -10.26 -15.33 11.28
CA ALA A 234 -11.16 -14.91 10.20
C ALA A 234 -11.14 -13.38 10.04
N VAL A 235 -11.14 -12.63 11.15
CA VAL A 235 -11.04 -11.17 11.16
C VAL A 235 -9.68 -10.72 10.63
N ALA A 236 -8.60 -11.36 11.07
CA ALA A 236 -7.26 -11.03 10.57
C ALA A 236 -7.17 -11.20 9.04
N ARG A 237 -7.72 -12.29 8.50
CA ARG A 237 -7.76 -12.54 7.05
C ARG A 237 -8.62 -11.53 6.29
N SER A 238 -9.78 -11.15 6.86
CA SER A 238 -10.67 -10.18 6.23
C SER A 238 -10.11 -8.76 6.22
N VAL A 239 -9.17 -8.43 7.13
CA VAL A 239 -8.49 -7.13 7.17
C VAL A 239 -7.19 -7.14 6.36
N HIS A 240 -6.37 -8.19 6.48
CA HIS A 240 -5.04 -8.24 5.86
C HIS A 240 -5.08 -8.11 4.34
N PHE A 241 -6.04 -8.79 3.70
CA PHE A 241 -6.17 -8.74 2.24
C PHE A 241 -6.55 -7.34 1.72
N PRO A 242 -7.58 -6.65 2.26
CA PRO A 242 -7.84 -5.25 1.94
C PRO A 242 -6.66 -4.30 2.20
N VAL A 243 -5.89 -4.51 3.27
CA VAL A 243 -4.68 -3.68 3.54
C VAL A 243 -3.63 -3.85 2.44
N MET A 244 -3.41 -5.07 1.95
CA MET A 244 -2.53 -5.31 0.79
C MET A 244 -3.06 -4.63 -0.48
N VAL A 245 -4.38 -4.67 -0.73
CA VAL A 245 -4.99 -3.94 -1.85
C VAL A 245 -4.81 -2.43 -1.69
N PHE A 246 -4.97 -1.89 -0.47
CA PHE A 246 -4.71 -0.48 -0.17
C PHE A 246 -3.27 -0.09 -0.51
N PHE A 247 -2.27 -0.89 -0.11
CA PHE A 247 -0.87 -0.63 -0.47
C PHE A 247 -0.65 -0.61 -1.99
N VAL A 248 -1.24 -1.54 -2.73
CA VAL A 248 -1.15 -1.57 -4.21
C VAL A 248 -1.73 -0.27 -4.80
N LEU A 249 -2.93 0.12 -4.37
CA LEU A 249 -3.59 1.34 -4.86
C LEU A 249 -2.80 2.59 -4.49
N PHE A 250 -2.28 2.68 -3.26
CA PHE A 250 -1.42 3.77 -2.82
C PHE A 250 -0.19 3.90 -3.71
N VAL A 251 0.54 2.80 -3.96
CA VAL A 251 1.74 2.83 -4.83
C VAL A 251 1.39 3.29 -6.23
N VAL A 252 0.30 2.79 -6.82
CA VAL A 252 -0.12 3.20 -8.17
C VAL A 252 -0.43 4.69 -8.24
N VAL A 253 -1.24 5.21 -7.30
CA VAL A 253 -1.60 6.63 -7.26
C VAL A 253 -0.38 7.50 -6.95
N HIS A 254 0.44 7.09 -5.98
CA HIS A 254 1.65 7.81 -5.58
C HIS A 254 2.63 7.94 -6.74
N VAL A 255 2.97 6.84 -7.42
CA VAL A 255 3.88 6.86 -8.57
C VAL A 255 3.27 7.67 -9.73
N PHE A 256 1.97 7.54 -9.98
CA PHE A 256 1.29 8.37 -10.99
C PHE A 256 1.50 9.85 -10.70
N LEU A 257 1.23 10.31 -9.47
CA LEU A 257 1.41 11.71 -9.09
C LEU A 257 2.87 12.15 -9.23
N VAL A 258 3.83 11.34 -8.77
CA VAL A 258 5.27 11.63 -8.94
C VAL A 258 5.63 11.89 -10.40
N LEU A 259 5.08 11.08 -11.33
CA LEU A 259 5.32 11.21 -12.77
C LEU A 259 4.63 12.42 -13.41
N THR A 260 3.51 12.87 -12.85
CA THR A 260 2.69 13.96 -13.44
C THR A 260 2.89 15.33 -12.79
N THR A 261 3.50 15.44 -11.61
CA THR A 261 3.66 16.71 -10.87
C THR A 261 5.12 17.20 -10.81
N GLY A 262 5.92 16.90 -11.84
CA GLY A 262 7.32 17.31 -11.92
C GLY A 262 8.30 16.17 -11.65
N VAL A 263 8.30 15.16 -12.54
CA VAL A 263 9.05 13.91 -12.39
C VAL A 263 10.52 14.08 -12.00
N LEU A 264 11.27 14.96 -12.67
CA LEU A 264 12.71 15.11 -12.41
C LEU A 264 12.96 15.65 -10.99
N ARG A 265 12.23 16.69 -10.59
CA ARG A 265 12.36 17.30 -9.26
C ARG A 265 11.92 16.33 -8.16
N ASN A 266 10.76 15.68 -8.33
CA ASN A 266 10.27 14.67 -7.37
C ASN A 266 11.24 13.49 -7.20
N LEU A 267 11.84 13.01 -8.31
CA LEU A 267 12.83 11.94 -8.24
C LEU A 267 14.14 12.41 -7.63
N ASN A 268 14.60 13.64 -7.90
CA ASN A 268 15.81 14.17 -7.29
C ASN A 268 15.67 14.38 -5.79
N HIS A 269 14.50 14.82 -5.32
CA HIS A 269 14.19 14.89 -3.90
C HIS A 269 14.44 13.55 -3.22
N ILE A 270 13.80 12.48 -3.68
CA ILE A 270 13.82 11.20 -2.96
C ILE A 270 15.02 10.30 -3.28
N TYR A 271 15.53 10.31 -4.52
CA TYR A 271 16.65 9.45 -4.93
C TYR A 271 18.01 10.15 -4.85
N ALA A 272 18.08 11.45 -5.14
CA ALA A 272 19.35 12.18 -5.17
C ALA A 272 19.57 13.09 -3.94
N GLY A 273 18.53 13.37 -3.15
CA GLY A 273 18.60 14.27 -1.99
C GLY A 273 18.89 15.73 -2.38
N THR A 274 18.46 16.16 -3.57
CA THR A 274 18.73 17.49 -4.15
C THR A 274 17.44 18.15 -4.63
N ASP A 275 17.40 19.48 -4.56
CA ASP A 275 16.26 20.31 -5.00
C ASP A 275 16.50 20.93 -6.38
N ASP A 276 16.61 20.08 -7.40
CA ASP A 276 16.82 20.52 -8.79
C ASP A 276 16.08 19.61 -9.79
N ALA A 277 16.15 19.95 -11.07
CA ALA A 277 15.54 19.18 -12.16
C ALA A 277 16.58 18.40 -13.00
N GLY A 278 17.72 18.02 -12.42
CA GLY A 278 18.73 17.18 -13.04
C GLY A 278 18.29 15.73 -13.28
N TRP A 279 19.12 14.95 -13.96
CA TRP A 279 18.79 13.57 -14.34
C TRP A 279 19.27 12.50 -13.35
N LEU A 280 20.01 12.88 -12.30
CA LEU A 280 20.62 11.92 -11.37
C LEU A 280 19.58 11.06 -10.65
N GLY A 281 18.55 11.68 -10.06
CA GLY A 281 17.49 10.96 -9.37
C GLY A 281 16.69 10.06 -10.29
N PHE A 282 16.47 10.47 -11.54
CA PHE A 282 15.85 9.62 -12.56
C PHE A 282 16.71 8.38 -12.87
N GLY A 283 18.02 8.55 -13.07
CA GLY A 283 18.94 7.43 -13.29
C GLY A 283 18.97 6.44 -12.12
N LEU A 284 19.00 6.95 -10.89
CA LEU A 284 18.94 6.15 -9.67
C LEU A 284 17.59 5.40 -9.53
N PHE A 285 16.48 6.04 -9.89
CA PHE A 285 15.16 5.40 -9.95
C PHE A 285 15.14 4.23 -10.95
N VAL A 286 15.65 4.41 -12.17
CA VAL A 286 15.74 3.33 -13.15
C VAL A 286 16.62 2.18 -12.63
N GLY A 287 17.76 2.51 -12.01
CA GLY A 287 18.62 1.51 -11.37
C GLY A 287 17.91 0.73 -10.28
N SER A 288 17.09 1.40 -9.47
CA SER A 288 16.29 0.76 -8.42
C SER A 288 15.27 -0.22 -8.99
N LEU A 289 14.58 0.13 -10.08
CA LEU A 289 13.65 -0.74 -10.78
C LEU A 289 14.35 -1.99 -11.36
N VAL A 290 15.56 -1.85 -11.88
CA VAL A 290 16.37 -2.98 -12.36
C VAL A 290 16.68 -3.94 -11.22
N VAL A 291 17.13 -3.44 -10.06
CA VAL A 291 17.43 -4.26 -8.87
C VAL A 291 16.19 -5.00 -8.36
N ILE A 292 15.06 -4.29 -8.27
CA ILE A 292 13.78 -4.89 -7.85
C ILE A 292 13.36 -5.98 -8.83
N SER A 293 13.41 -5.70 -10.14
CA SER A 293 13.03 -6.66 -11.19
C SER A 293 13.91 -7.89 -11.18
N ALA A 294 15.23 -7.72 -11.06
CA ALA A 294 16.18 -8.82 -10.92
C ALA A 294 15.87 -9.67 -9.68
N THR A 295 15.57 -9.04 -8.55
CA THR A 295 15.24 -9.75 -7.31
C THR A 295 13.91 -10.50 -7.41
N VAL A 296 12.91 -9.95 -8.09
CA VAL A 296 11.64 -10.66 -8.37
C VAL A 296 11.88 -11.92 -9.21
N VAL A 297 12.81 -11.88 -10.16
CA VAL A 297 13.22 -13.05 -10.95
C VAL A 297 13.96 -14.07 -10.08
N LEU A 298 14.87 -13.61 -9.22
CA LEU A 298 15.60 -14.45 -8.26
C LEU A 298 14.69 -15.00 -7.14
N ALA A 299 13.55 -14.39 -6.88
CA ALA A 299 12.54 -14.87 -5.93
C ALA A 299 11.68 -16.02 -6.49
N ARG A 300 12.18 -16.78 -7.47
CA ARG A 300 11.56 -18.01 -7.98
C ARG A 300 12.05 -19.23 -7.19
N PRO A 301 11.26 -20.31 -7.05
CA PRO A 301 11.63 -21.48 -6.25
C PRO A 301 12.99 -22.09 -6.59
N VAL A 302 13.41 -22.08 -7.86
CA VAL A 302 14.70 -22.64 -8.31
C VAL A 302 15.88 -21.95 -7.61
N PHE A 303 15.85 -20.62 -7.50
CA PHE A 303 16.91 -19.82 -6.89
C PHE A 303 16.74 -19.63 -5.38
N LEU A 304 15.50 -19.68 -4.88
CA LEU A 304 15.22 -19.54 -3.44
C LEU A 304 15.58 -20.79 -2.61
N ARG A 305 15.55 -21.98 -3.22
CA ARG A 305 15.81 -23.25 -2.52
C ARG A 305 17.17 -23.26 -1.78
N PRO A 306 18.32 -22.91 -2.40
CA PRO A 306 19.60 -22.83 -1.70
C PRO A 306 19.57 -21.87 -0.51
N VAL A 307 19.03 -20.66 -0.68
CA VAL A 307 18.94 -19.66 0.39
C VAL A 307 18.06 -20.17 1.54
N ALA A 308 16.90 -20.74 1.21
CA ALA A 308 15.98 -21.30 2.21
C ALA A 308 16.59 -22.48 2.97
N SER A 309 17.48 -23.24 2.32
CA SER A 309 18.17 -24.37 2.94
C SER A 309 19.13 -23.98 4.06
N LEU A 310 19.63 -22.73 4.07
CA LEU A 310 20.47 -22.20 5.14
C LEU A 310 19.70 -22.15 6.48
N MET A 311 18.37 -21.96 6.43
CA MET A 311 17.52 -21.77 7.61
C MET A 311 16.61 -22.98 7.92
N GLY A 312 16.54 -23.97 7.02
CA GLY A 312 15.68 -25.14 7.22
C GLY A 312 15.88 -26.22 6.17
N LYS A 313 15.16 -27.34 6.31
CA LYS A 313 15.09 -28.38 5.28
C LYS A 313 14.09 -27.95 4.22
N VAL A 314 14.52 -27.90 2.96
CA VAL A 314 13.63 -27.73 1.81
C VAL A 314 13.34 -29.09 1.20
N SER A 315 12.05 -29.39 1.04
CA SER A 315 11.58 -30.58 0.33
C SER A 315 10.91 -30.15 -0.96
N LYS A 316 11.21 -30.86 -2.05
CA LYS A 316 10.39 -30.80 -3.25
C LYS A 316 9.02 -31.41 -2.92
N ARG A 317 8.02 -31.00 -3.70
CA ARG A 317 6.74 -31.68 -3.74
C ARG A 317 6.92 -33.19 -3.91
#